data_AF-A0A1V1NW92-F1
#
_entry.id   AF-A0A1V1NW92-F1
#
_cell.length_a   1.000
_cell.length_b   1.000
_cell.length_c   1.000
_cell.angle_alpha   90.00
_cell.angle_beta   90.00
_cell.angle_gamma   90.00
#
_symmetry.space_group_name_H-M   'P 1'
#
loop_
_entity.id
_entity.type
_entity.pdbx_description
1 polymer ?
#
loop_
_entity_poly.entity_id
_entity_poly.type
_entity_poly.pdbx_seq_one_letter_code
_entity_poly.pdbx_strand_id
1 'polypeptide(L)'
;AGTIPAVLIMMVLVSYGIFYGAKNKVPTTPFSVQNLKESLWEIKWVLPLPFIVVGGIYGGFITVSEAASATVVYALISECLIYREISASQLIQVAIKSMRTVGAILMVLVAALGLTSFMVDQDIPQMAVDFISETITNKFVFYCA
;
A
#
# COMPACT_ATOMS: atom_id res chain seq x y z
N ALA A 1 -3.88 7.32 -13.04
CA ALA A 1 -5.21 6.71 -12.84
C ALA A 1 -5.54 6.34 -11.38
N GLY A 2 -4.57 6.12 -10.48
CA GLY A 2 -4.86 5.68 -9.10
C GLY A 2 -4.99 6.77 -8.02
N THR A 3 -4.80 8.05 -8.35
CA THR A 3 -4.83 9.14 -7.36
C THR A 3 -6.24 9.40 -6.81
N ILE A 4 -7.26 9.37 -7.67
CA ILE A 4 -8.67 9.55 -7.28
C ILE A 4 -9.11 8.49 -6.25
N PRO A 5 -8.94 7.17 -6.47
CA PRO A 5 -9.33 6.18 -5.47
C PRO A 5 -8.50 6.30 -4.18
N ALA A 6 -7.22 6.67 -4.25
CA ALA A 6 -6.39 6.88 -3.06
C ALA A 6 -6.90 8.04 -2.18
N VAL A 7 -7.24 9.18 -2.80
CA VAL A 7 -7.78 10.35 -2.09
C VAL A 7 -9.17 10.03 -1.50
N LEU A 8 -9.99 9.28 -2.23
CA LEU A 8 -11.31 8.85 -1.76
C LEU A 8 -11.20 7.97 -0.52
N ILE A 9 -10.33 6.94 -0.55
CA ILE A 9 -10.08 6.06 0.60
C ILE A 9 -9.54 6.87 1.79
N MET A 10 -8.61 7.80 1.56
CA MET A 10 -8.06 8.67 2.60
C MET A 10 -9.17 9.49 3.28
N MET A 11 -10.05 10.14 2.51
CA MET A 11 -11.18 10.91 3.06
C MET A 11 -12.13 10.04 3.86
N VAL A 12 -12.48 8.85 3.36
CA VAL A 12 -13.37 7.91 4.07
C VAL A 12 -12.76 7.46 5.39
N LEU A 13 -11.47 7.14 5.44
CA LEU A 13 -10.80 6.71 6.68
C LEU A 13 -10.68 7.84 7.70
N VAL A 14 -10.32 9.05 7.26
CA VAL A 14 -10.21 10.22 8.15
C VAL A 14 -11.57 10.58 8.74
N SER A 15 -12.60 10.66 7.90
CA SER A 15 -13.97 10.96 8.35
C SER A 15 -14.51 9.89 9.30
N TYR A 16 -14.29 8.60 8.99
CA TYR A 16 -14.66 7.50 9.88
C TYR A 16 -13.90 7.56 11.22
N GLY A 17 -12.60 7.88 11.20
CA GLY A 17 -11.79 8.02 12.41
C GLY A 17 -12.29 9.13 13.33
N ILE A 18 -12.63 10.29 12.78
CA ILE A 18 -13.21 11.41 13.53
C ILE A 18 -14.58 11.02 14.10
N PHE A 19 -15.44 10.39 13.29
CA PHE A 19 -16.77 9.93 13.73
C PHE A 19 -16.67 8.88 14.85
N TYR A 20 -15.81 7.87 14.69
CA TYR A 20 -15.59 6.82 15.66
C TYR A 20 -14.95 7.37 16.95
N GLY A 21 -13.99 8.28 16.83
CA GLY A 21 -13.35 8.95 17.96
C GLY A 21 -14.32 9.80 18.76
N ALA A 22 -15.18 10.56 18.08
CA ALA A 22 -16.24 11.34 18.70
C ALA A 22 -17.29 10.45 19.39
N LYS A 23 -17.68 9.33 18.75
CA LYS A 23 -18.68 8.39 19.28
C LYS A 23 -18.19 7.63 20.50
N ASN A 24 -16.92 7.20 20.52
CA ASN A 24 -16.34 6.39 21.60
C ASN A 24 -15.62 7.20 22.67
N LYS A 25 -15.68 8.55 22.61
CA LYS A 25 -15.00 9.47 23.55
C LYS A 25 -13.53 9.08 23.77
N VAL A 26 -12.84 8.76 22.68
CA VAL A 26 -11.41 8.40 22.73
C VAL A 26 -10.66 9.57 23.38
N PRO A 27 -9.85 9.34 24.43
CA PRO A 27 -9.13 10.41 25.12
C PRO A 27 -8.25 11.17 24.13
N THR A 28 -8.46 12.47 24.04
CA THR A 28 -7.67 13.36 23.17
C THR A 28 -6.52 13.94 23.99
N THR A 29 -5.30 13.83 23.47
CA THR A 29 -4.14 14.52 24.04
C THR A 29 -4.09 15.94 23.47
N PRO A 30 -3.92 16.99 24.30
CA PRO A 30 -3.78 18.34 23.80
C PRO A 30 -2.51 18.46 22.95
N PHE A 31 -2.63 19.10 21.79
CA PHE A 31 -1.50 19.29 20.88
C PHE A 31 -0.46 20.23 21.51
N SER A 32 0.70 19.68 21.85
CA SER A 32 1.84 20.44 22.39
C SER A 32 2.97 20.44 21.39
N VAL A 33 3.44 21.64 21.01
CA VAL A 33 4.60 21.83 20.12
C VAL A 33 5.87 21.23 20.73
N GLN A 34 5.94 21.19 22.06
CA GLN A 34 7.06 20.62 22.80
C GLN A 34 7.09 19.10 22.66
N ASN A 35 5.94 18.45 22.83
CA ASN A 35 5.79 17.00 22.60
C ASN A 35 6.07 16.64 21.14
N LEU A 36 5.64 17.47 20.18
CA LEU A 36 5.93 17.25 18.76
C LEU A 36 7.44 17.26 18.50
N LYS A 37 8.17 18.23 19.07
CA LYS A 37 9.62 18.34 18.90
C LYS A 37 10.36 17.17 19.56
N GLU A 38 9.91 16.73 20.73
CA GLU A 38 10.46 15.57 21.43
C GLU A 38 10.26 14.29 20.63
N SER A 39 9.04 14.02 20.15
CA SER A 39 8.78 12.85 19.31
C SER A 39 9.55 12.89 17.98
N LEU A 40 9.68 14.06 17.34
CA LEU A 40 10.51 14.23 16.15
C LEU A 40 12.00 13.96 16.43
N TRP A 41 12.48 14.36 17.60
CA TRP A 41 13.85 14.09 18.03
C TRP A 41 14.09 12.61 18.33
N GLU A 42 13.07 11.95 18.88
CA GLU A 42 13.05 10.51 19.11
C GLU A 42 13.14 9.77 17.79
N ILE A 43 12.29 10.06 16.79
CA ILE A 43 12.26 9.36 15.49
C ILE A 43 13.26 9.88 14.44
N LYS A 44 14.25 10.70 14.84
CA LYS A 44 15.17 11.38 13.91
C LYS A 44 15.88 10.46 12.93
N TRP A 45 16.09 9.20 13.30
CA TRP A 45 16.74 8.20 12.45
C TRP A 45 15.79 7.61 11.42
N VAL A 46 14.48 7.55 11.69
CA VAL A 46 13.48 7.01 10.76
C VAL A 46 13.00 8.08 9.78
N LEU A 47 12.98 9.35 10.19
CA LEU A 47 12.47 10.48 9.39
C LEU A 47 13.07 10.62 7.97
N PRO A 48 14.36 10.35 7.71
CA PRO A 48 14.95 10.48 6.37
C PRO A 48 14.52 9.39 5.39
N LEU A 49 14.04 8.24 5.87
CA LEU A 49 13.77 7.07 5.03
C LEU A 49 12.82 7.35 3.86
N PRO A 50 11.64 7.99 4.04
CA PRO A 50 10.73 8.25 2.94
C PRO A 50 11.36 9.14 1.86
N PHE A 51 12.17 10.11 2.26
CA PHE A 51 12.84 11.02 1.34
C PHE A 51 13.96 10.32 0.55
N ILE A 52 14.70 9.41 1.20
CA ILE A 52 15.73 8.62 0.53
C ILE A 52 15.10 7.65 -0.47
N VAL A 53 13.99 7.00 -0.11
CA VAL A 53 13.30 6.05 -1.00
C VAL A 53 12.64 6.76 -2.17
N VAL A 54 11.87 7.81 -1.91
CA VAL A 54 11.20 8.59 -2.97
C VAL A 54 12.25 9.32 -3.81
N GLY A 55 13.21 10.00 -3.19
CA GLY A 55 14.27 10.72 -3.90
C GLY A 55 15.18 9.78 -4.72
N GLY A 56 15.51 8.60 -4.19
CA GLY A 56 16.34 7.61 -4.88
C GLY A 56 15.65 6.99 -6.10
N ILE A 57 14.36 6.64 -5.96
CA ILE A 57 13.57 6.04 -7.04
C ILE A 57 13.22 7.09 -8.10
N TYR A 58 12.61 8.21 -7.70
CA TYR A 58 12.16 9.24 -8.65
C TYR A 58 13.32 10.06 -9.23
N GLY A 59 14.45 10.15 -8.52
CA GLY A 59 15.67 10.78 -9.02
C GLY A 59 16.47 9.90 -9.98
N GLY A 60 16.09 8.64 -10.19
CA GLY A 60 16.76 7.72 -11.11
C GLY A 60 18.13 7.22 -10.63
N PHE A 61 18.48 7.45 -9.36
CA PHE A 61 19.76 7.02 -8.80
C PHE A 61 19.75 5.55 -8.37
N ILE A 62 18.59 5.03 -7.95
CA ILE A 62 18.45 3.70 -7.35
C ILE A 62 17.20 3.01 -7.92
N THR A 63 17.29 1.72 -8.22
CA THR A 63 16.13 0.92 -8.64
C THR A 63 15.17 0.63 -7.48
N VAL A 64 13.91 0.32 -7.78
CA VAL A 64 12.90 0.02 -6.75
C VAL A 64 13.36 -1.14 -5.84
N SER A 65 14.02 -2.15 -6.41
CA SER A 65 14.52 -3.31 -5.68
C SER A 65 15.68 -2.97 -4.74
N GLU A 66 16.64 -2.14 -5.19
CA GLU A 66 17.77 -1.69 -4.36
C GLU A 66 17.32 -0.73 -3.25
N ALA A 67 16.35 0.15 -3.54
CA ALA A 67 15.77 1.04 -2.55
C ALA A 67 15.06 0.24 -1.44
N ALA A 68 14.33 -0.82 -1.82
CA ALA A 68 13.64 -1.69 -0.87
C ALA A 68 14.63 -2.45 0.04
N SER A 69 15.68 -3.05 -0.52
CA SER A 69 16.69 -3.77 0.27
C SER A 69 17.44 -2.83 1.23
N ALA A 70 17.84 -1.64 0.75
CA ALA A 70 18.47 -0.61 1.58
C ALA A 70 17.55 -0.15 2.73
N THR A 71 16.26 0.05 2.45
CA THR A 71 15.26 0.44 3.46
C THR A 71 15.10 -0.63 4.54
N VAL A 72 15.04 -1.91 4.15
CA VAL A 72 14.93 -3.02 5.10
C VAL A 72 16.17 -3.10 5.98
N VAL A 73 17.37 -3.02 5.40
CA VAL A 73 18.63 -3.03 6.17
C VAL A 73 18.67 -1.85 7.14
N TYR A 74 18.31 -0.66 6.69
CA TYR A 74 18.30 0.52 7.54
C TYR A 74 17.26 0.42 8.66
N ALA A 75 16.04 -0.03 8.36
CA ALA A 75 14.99 -0.25 9.35
C ALA A 75 15.42 -1.30 10.40
N LEU A 76 16.07 -2.39 9.97
CA LEU A 76 16.61 -3.38 10.91
C LEU A 76 17.67 -2.77 11.83
N ILE A 77 18.56 -1.94 11.29
CA ILE A 77 19.59 -1.27 12.10
C ILE A 77 18.95 -0.28 13.08
N SER A 78 17.99 0.55 12.64
CA SER A 78 17.35 1.52 13.51
C SER A 78 16.56 0.85 14.62
N GLU A 79 15.72 -0.13 14.29
CA GLU A 79 14.84 -0.79 15.26
C GLU A 79 15.60 -1.69 16.25
N CYS A 80 16.61 -2.44 15.77
CA CYS A 80 17.34 -3.37 16.64
C CYS A 80 18.53 -2.74 17.38
N LEU A 81 19.28 -1.81 16.76
CA LEU A 81 20.48 -1.24 17.39
C LEU A 81 20.24 0.11 18.06
N ILE A 82 19.43 0.99 17.45
CA ILE A 82 19.24 2.36 17.94
C ILE A 82 18.12 2.38 18.99
N TYR A 83 16.91 2.01 18.60
CA TYR A 83 15.75 2.02 19.49
C TYR A 83 15.69 0.80 20.41
N ARG A 84 16.31 -0.32 19.98
CA ARG A 84 16.28 -1.62 20.71
C ARG A 84 14.85 -2.04 21.08
N GLU A 85 13.89 -1.68 20.24
CA GLU A 85 12.47 -1.98 20.46
C GLU A 85 12.13 -3.43 20.10
N ILE A 86 12.94 -4.04 19.21
CA ILE A 86 12.67 -5.36 18.64
C ILE A 86 13.79 -6.34 18.98
N SER A 87 13.41 -7.40 19.70
CA SER A 87 14.25 -8.59 19.91
C SER A 87 14.30 -9.49 18.67
N ALA A 88 15.35 -10.30 18.53
CA ALA A 88 15.51 -11.20 17.37
C ALA A 88 14.32 -12.15 17.15
N SER A 89 13.63 -12.56 18.23
CA SER A 89 12.40 -13.37 18.14
C SER A 89 11.22 -12.57 17.58
N GLN A 90 11.06 -11.31 17.98
CA GLN A 90 10.02 -10.42 17.45
C GLN A 90 10.24 -10.10 15.98
N LEU A 91 11.49 -10.01 15.52
CA LEU A 91 11.82 -9.80 14.11
C LEU A 91 11.25 -10.94 13.24
N ILE A 92 11.41 -12.19 13.67
CA ILE A 92 10.81 -13.36 12.99
C ILE A 92 9.28 -13.29 13.02
N GLN A 93 8.67 -12.91 14.16
CA GLN A 93 7.22 -12.77 14.25
C GLN A 93 6.67 -11.69 13.31
N VAL A 94 7.35 -10.54 13.22
CA VAL A 94 6.98 -9.46 12.29
C VAL A 94 7.13 -9.93 10.83
N ALA A 95 8.21 -10.64 10.51
CA ALA A 95 8.40 -11.21 9.18
C ALA A 95 7.27 -12.20 8.83
N ILE A 96 6.92 -13.13 9.74
CA ILE A 96 5.82 -14.09 9.54
C ILE A 96 4.48 -13.36 9.36
N LYS A 97 4.21 -12.31 10.15
CA LYS A 97 2.98 -11.53 10.04
C LYS A 97 2.88 -10.84 8.68
N SER A 98 3.96 -10.21 8.22
CA SER A 98 4.03 -9.59 6.91
C SER A 98 3.87 -10.61 5.78
N MET A 99 4.56 -11.75 5.88
CA MET A 99 4.43 -12.86 4.92
C MET A 99 3.01 -13.41 4.85
N ARG A 100 2.28 -13.47 5.97
CA ARG A 100 0.88 -13.92 5.98
C ARG A 100 -0.02 -13.01 5.16
N THR A 101 0.14 -11.69 5.29
CA THR A 101 -0.62 -10.72 4.50
C THR A 101 -0.29 -10.83 3.02
N VAL A 102 1.01 -10.92 2.69
CA VAL A 102 1.45 -11.12 1.29
C VAL A 102 0.92 -12.45 0.74
N GLY A 103 0.97 -13.52 1.53
CA GLY A 103 0.45 -14.83 1.14
C GLY A 103 -1.05 -14.81 0.81
N ALA A 104 -1.86 -14.08 1.59
CA ALA A 104 -3.29 -13.91 1.30
C ALA A 104 -3.50 -13.20 -0.06
N ILE A 105 -2.71 -12.16 -0.35
CA ILE A 105 -2.76 -11.45 -1.63
C ILE A 105 -2.37 -12.38 -2.78
N LEU A 106 -1.31 -13.16 -2.60
CA LEU A 106 -0.86 -14.13 -3.61
C LEU A 106 -1.90 -15.23 -3.88
N MET A 107 -2.60 -15.73 -2.86
CA MET A 107 -3.67 -16.72 -3.07
C MET A 107 -4.79 -16.17 -3.94
N VAL A 108 -5.23 -14.93 -3.68
CA VAL A 108 -6.24 -14.26 -4.52
C VAL A 108 -5.72 -14.08 -5.94
N LEU A 109 -4.45 -13.70 -6.09
CA LEU A 109 -3.82 -13.47 -7.39
C LEU A 109 -3.71 -14.78 -8.21
N VAL A 110 -3.32 -15.89 -7.59
CA VAL A 110 -3.28 -17.21 -8.23
C VAL A 110 -4.68 -17.65 -8.66
N ALA A 111 -5.70 -17.46 -7.81
CA ALA A 111 -7.08 -17.77 -8.17
C ALA A 111 -7.57 -16.90 -9.36
N ALA A 112 -7.25 -15.61 -9.35
CA ALA A 112 -7.61 -14.69 -10.42
C ALA A 112 -6.92 -15.03 -11.75
N LEU A 113 -5.63 -15.37 -11.71
CA LEU A 113 -4.88 -15.81 -12.89
C LEU A 113 -5.42 -17.15 -13.42
N GLY A 114 -5.71 -18.12 -12.53
CA GLY A 114 -6.30 -19.40 -12.92
C GLY A 114 -7.66 -19.23 -13.60
N LEU A 115 -8.52 -18.36 -13.05
CA LEU A 115 -9.79 -18.00 -13.67
C LEU A 115 -9.58 -17.31 -15.02
N THR A 116 -8.64 -16.37 -15.10
CA THR A 116 -8.33 -15.66 -16.35
C THR A 116 -7.87 -16.63 -17.43
N SER A 117 -6.96 -17.54 -17.12
CA SER A 117 -6.51 -18.58 -18.06
C SER A 117 -7.65 -19.50 -18.50
N PHE A 118 -8.50 -19.93 -17.57
CA PHE A 118 -9.68 -20.74 -17.90
C PHE A 118 -10.65 -19.99 -18.84
N MET A 119 -10.87 -18.69 -18.61
CA MET A 119 -11.71 -17.87 -19.49
C MET A 119 -11.11 -17.75 -20.89
N VAL A 120 -9.79 -17.58 -20.99
CA VAL A 120 -9.07 -17.54 -22.27
C VAL A 120 -9.20 -18.87 -23.00
N ASP A 121 -9.03 -20.00 -22.30
CA ASP A 121 -9.15 -21.35 -22.91
C ASP A 121 -10.56 -21.65 -23.42
N GLN A 122 -11.59 -21.00 -22.86
CA GLN A 122 -12.98 -21.13 -23.28
C GLN A 122 -13.41 -20.05 -24.29
N ASP A 123 -12.46 -19.24 -24.81
CA ASP A 123 -12.71 -18.13 -25.72
C ASP A 123 -13.81 -17.15 -25.23
N ILE A 124 -14.06 -17.10 -23.91
CA ILE A 124 -15.08 -16.22 -23.31
C ILE A 124 -14.79 -14.74 -23.59
N PRO A 125 -13.54 -14.25 -23.47
CA PRO A 125 -13.21 -12.89 -23.85
C PRO A 125 -13.54 -12.60 -25.32
N GLN A 126 -13.30 -13.56 -26.22
CA GLN A 126 -13.54 -13.39 -27.65
C GLN A 126 -15.05 -13.37 -27.95
N MET A 127 -15.83 -14.27 -27.35
CA MET A 127 -17.30 -14.26 -27.45
C MET A 127 -17.91 -12.95 -26.93
N ALA A 128 -17.36 -12.38 -25.84
CA ALA A 128 -17.81 -11.09 -25.33
C ALA A 128 -17.49 -9.94 -26.30
N VAL A 129 -16.32 -9.96 -26.94
CA VAL A 129 -15.93 -8.96 -27.96
C VAL A 129 -16.83 -9.08 -29.20
N ASP A 130 -17.12 -10.31 -29.65
CA ASP A 130 -17.96 -10.55 -30.82
C ASP A 130 -19.41 -10.11 -30.55
N PHE A 131 -19.97 -10.43 -29.37
CA PHE A 131 -21.30 -9.97 -28.95
C PHE A 131 -21.43 -8.44 -28.88
N ILE A 132 -20.40 -7.77 -28.34
CA ILE A 132 -20.35 -6.30 -28.27
C ILE A 132 -20.25 -5.72 -29.69
N SER A 133 -19.45 -6.33 -30.57
CA SER A 133 -19.25 -5.86 -31.93
C SER A 133 -20.49 -6.02 -32.82
N GLU A 134 -21.28 -7.09 -32.61
CA GLU A 134 -22.56 -7.27 -33.30
C GLU A 134 -23.63 -6.29 -32.81
N THR A 135 -23.61 -5.92 -31.53
CA THR A 135 -24.59 -4.99 -30.94
C THR A 135 -24.25 -3.51 -31.20
N ILE A 136 -22.97 -3.15 -31.33
CA ILE A 136 -22.53 -1.76 -31.51
C ILE A 136 -22.22 -1.49 -32.99
N THR A 137 -23.26 -1.27 -33.79
CA THR A 137 -23.14 -0.95 -35.22
C THR A 137 -22.70 0.50 -35.49
N ASN A 138 -22.68 1.39 -34.49
CA ASN A 138 -22.41 2.82 -34.69
C ASN A 138 -21.23 3.35 -33.86
N LYS A 139 -20.22 3.89 -34.56
CA LYS A 139 -18.94 4.43 -34.05
C LYS A 139 -19.09 5.46 -32.91
N PHE A 140 -20.24 6.13 -32.80
CA PHE A 140 -20.51 7.13 -31.75
C PHE A 140 -20.95 6.52 -30.41
N VAL A 141 -21.53 5.31 -30.38
CA VAL A 141 -21.92 4.65 -29.12
C VAL A 141 -20.70 4.06 -28.39
N PHE A 142 -19.68 3.62 -29.14
CA PHE A 142 -18.42 3.11 -28.58
C PHE A 142 -17.61 4.16 -27.81
N TYR A 143 -17.72 5.46 -28.15
CA TYR A 143 -17.05 6.53 -27.41
C TYR A 143 -17.83 7.02 -26.18
N CYS A 144 -19.11 6.64 -26.05
CA CYS A 144 -19.98 7.05 -24.93
C CYS A 144 -20.20 5.95 -23.88
N ALA A 145 -19.77 4.71 -24.15
CA ALA A 145 -19.74 3.58 -23.20
C ALA A 145 -18.33 3.42 -22.61
#